data_AF-A0A537UJC1-F1
#
_entry.id   AF-A0A537UJC1-F1
#
_cell.length_a   1.000
_cell.length_b   1.000
_cell.length_c   1.000
_cell.angle_alpha   90.00
_cell.angle_beta   90.00
_cell.angle_gamma   90.00
#
_symmetry.space_group_name_H-M   'P 1'
#
loop_
_entity.id
_entity.type
_entity.pdbx_description
1 polymer ?
#
loop_
_entity_poly.entity_id
_entity_poly.type
_entity_poly.pdbx_seq_one_letter_code
_entity_poly.pdbx_strand_id
1 'polypeptide(L)' 'MAKAAKTIKVEQTGSAIRRHHSQRATLIGLKLNKIGRVTELQDT' A
#
# COMPACT_ATOMS: atom_id res chain seq x y z
N MET A 1 3.99 -16.68 -21.74
CA MET A 1 2.63 -16.69 -21.17
C MET A 1 2.41 -15.36 -20.47
N ALA A 2 1.50 -14.53 -20.98
CA ALA A 2 1.20 -13.24 -20.37
C ALA A 2 0.51 -13.49 -19.03
N LYS A 3 1.21 -13.19 -17.92
CA LYS A 3 0.61 -13.19 -16.58
C LYS A 3 -0.52 -12.16 -16.64
N ALA A 4 -1.77 -12.60 -16.53
CA ALA A 4 -2.89 -11.68 -16.41
C ALA A 4 -2.57 -10.70 -15.28
N ALA A 5 -2.61 -9.39 -15.57
CA ALA A 5 -2.28 -8.36 -14.60
C ALA A 5 -3.25 -8.49 -13.41
N LYS A 6 -2.77 -9.10 -12.33
CA LYS A 6 -3.61 -9.42 -11.18
C LYS A 6 -3.65 -8.16 -10.34
N THR A 7 -4.82 -7.55 -10.18
CA THR A 7 -4.92 -6.38 -9.31
C THR A 7 -4.96 -6.86 -7.85
N ILE A 8 -4.08 -6.31 -7.01
CA ILE A 8 -4.10 -6.49 -5.56
C ILE A 8 -4.76 -5.30 -4.88
N LYS A 9 -5.58 -5.59 -3.88
CA LYS A 9 -6.14 -4.58 -2.96
C LYS A 9 -5.26 -4.52 -1.73
N VAL A 10 -4.71 -3.35 -1.46
CA VAL A 10 -3.86 -3.11 -0.29
C VAL A 10 -4.59 -2.16 0.64
N GLU A 11 -4.76 -2.57 1.89
CA GLU A 11 -5.36 -1.76 2.96
C GLU A 11 -4.34 -1.46 4.04
N GLN A 12 -4.32 -0.21 4.51
CA GLN A 12 -3.55 0.13 5.70
C GLN A 12 -4.35 -0.19 6.97
N THR A 13 -4.04 -1.31 7.60
CA THR A 13 -4.67 -1.72 8.87
C THR A 13 -3.96 -1.16 10.11
N GLY A 14 -2.66 -0.90 10.02
CA GLY A 14 -1.83 -0.46 11.14
C GLY A 14 -1.31 0.98 11.01
N SER A 15 -1.12 1.64 12.15
CA SER A 15 -0.50 2.97 12.20
C SER A 15 0.98 2.92 11.79
N ALA A 16 1.45 3.97 11.13
CA ALA A 16 2.86 4.20 10.85
C ALA A 16 3.63 4.77 12.07
N ILE A 17 2.96 5.05 13.19
CA ILE A 17 3.61 5.61 14.38
C ILE A 17 4.61 4.61 14.97
N ARG A 18 5.79 5.10 15.39
CA ARG A 18 6.92 4.28 15.89
C ARG A 18 7.44 3.24 14.88
N ARG A 19 7.08 3.34 13.59
CA ARG A 19 7.69 2.56 12.50
C ARG A 19 8.89 3.32 11.92
N HIS A 20 9.71 2.61 11.14
CA HIS A 20 10.80 3.23 10.40
C HIS A 20 10.27 4.29 9.41
N HIS A 21 11.01 5.39 9.24
CA HIS A 21 10.57 6.54 8.43
C HIS A 21 10.31 6.19 6.95
N SER A 22 11.06 5.22 6.39
CA SER A 22 10.84 4.76 5.02
C SER A 22 9.44 4.18 4.81
N GLN A 23 8.87 3.51 5.83
CA GLN A 23 7.53 2.94 5.73
C GLN A 23 6.47 4.04 5.59
N ARG A 24 6.64 5.17 6.28
CA ARG A 24 5.75 6.32 6.13
C ARG A 24 5.84 6.92 4.73
N ALA A 25 7.04 7.03 4.16
CA ALA A 25 7.23 7.52 2.80
C ALA A 25 6.55 6.60 1.77
N THR A 26 6.71 5.28 1.90
CA THR A 26 6.03 4.30 1.04
C THR A 26 4.51 4.41 1.15
N LEU A 27 3.97 4.46 2.37
CA LEU A 27 2.54 4.61 2.60
C LEU A 27 1.96 5.89 1.98
N ILE A 28 2.69 7.01 2.06
CA ILE A 28 2.31 8.25 1.38
C ILE A 28 2.33 8.09 -0.14
N GLY A 29 3.39 7.49 -0.70
CA GLY A 29 3.51 7.23 -2.14
C GLY A 29 2.40 6.33 -2.68
N LEU A 30 1.96 5.36 -1.88
CA LEU A 30 0.84 4.47 -2.18
C LEU A 30 -0.53 5.09 -1.85
N LYS A 31 -0.61 6.36 -1.43
CA LYS A 31 -1.85 7.03 -0.98
C LYS A 31 -2.54 6.40 0.24
N LEU A 32 -1.83 5.53 0.96
CA LEU A 32 -2.21 4.83 2.18
C LEU A 32 -1.70 5.58 3.43
N ASN A 33 -1.97 6.88 3.54
CA ASN A 33 -1.48 7.71 4.65
C ASN A 33 -2.39 7.75 5.90
N LYS A 34 -3.53 7.03 5.86
CA LYS A 34 -4.52 6.95 6.94
C LYS A 34 -5.02 5.51 7.05
N ILE A 35 -5.16 5.02 8.28
CA ILE A 35 -5.73 3.70 8.58
C ILE A 35 -7.13 3.58 7.96
N GLY A 36 -7.41 2.41 7.36
CA GLY A 36 -8.66 2.11 6.65
C GLY A 36 -8.72 2.63 5.21
N ARG A 37 -7.63 3.21 4.68
CA ARG A 37 -7.53 3.48 3.24
C ARG A 37 -7.19 2.21 2.50
N VAL A 38 -7.82 2.04 1.34
CA VAL A 38 -7.62 0.94 0.42
C VAL A 38 -7.16 1.50 -0.91
N THR A 39 -6.15 0.88 -1.51
CA THR A 39 -5.67 1.19 -2.86
C THR A 39 -5.54 -0.07 -3.71
N GLU A 40 -5.93 0.04 -4.97
CA GLU A 40 -5.76 -1.02 -5.97
C GLU A 40 -4.43 -0.80 -6.70
N LEU A 41 -3.59 -1.84 -6.71
CA LEU A 41 -2.27 -1.85 -7.37
C LEU A 41 -2.20 -3.04 -8.31
N GLN A 42 -1.46 -2.89 -9.40
CA GLN A 42 -1.15 -4.01 -10.30
C GLN A 42 -0.06 -4.89 -9.66
N ASP A 43 -0.26 -6.20 -9.64
CA ASP A 43 0.72 -7.21 -9.22
C ASP A 43 1.73 -7.40 -10.35
N THR A 44 2.85 -6.66 -10.28
CA THR A 44 3.97 -6.69 -11.23
C THR A 44 5.14 -7.48 -10.67
#